data_AF-A0A972RAF8-F1
#
_entry.id   AF-A0A972RAF8-F1
#
_cell.length_a   1.000
_cell.length_b   1.000
_cell.length_c   1.000
_cell.angle_alpha   90.00
_cell.angle_beta   90.00
_cell.angle_gamma   90.00
#
_symmetry.space_group_name_H-M   'P 1'
#
loop_
_entity.id
_entity.type
_entity.pdbx_description
1 polymer ?
#
loop_
_entity_poly.entity_id
_entity_poly.type
_entity_poly.pdbx_seq_one_letter_code
_entity_poly.pdbx_strand_id
1 'polypeptide(L)'
;MKFRIIVFVAGITVVCMAAGTQAADPHSCCRICGMYLDVYHRTVATAVSKTETEHTCGVADLVRLIDAKGGPNAFSRINGP
;
A
#
# COMPACT_ATOMS: atom_id res chain seq x y z
N MET A 1 -44.23 11.80 28.03
CA MET A 1 -42.77 12.07 28.10
C MET A 1 -41.89 10.87 27.75
N LYS A 2 -42.25 9.62 28.08
CA LYS A 2 -41.48 8.39 27.75
C LYS A 2 -41.23 8.15 26.25
N PHE A 3 -42.17 8.53 25.36
CA PHE A 3 -42.03 8.32 23.91
C PHE A 3 -40.98 9.21 23.22
N ARG A 4 -40.70 10.41 23.77
CA ARG A 4 -39.73 11.36 23.20
C ARG A 4 -38.28 10.94 23.47
N ILE A 5 -38.04 10.23 24.57
CA ILE A 5 -36.72 9.71 24.96
C ILE A 5 -36.30 8.54 24.06
N ILE A 6 -37.25 7.67 23.71
CA ILE A 6 -36.99 6.49 22.86
C ILE A 6 -36.58 6.91 21.44
N VAL A 7 -37.21 7.95 20.88
CA VAL A 7 -36.88 8.49 19.55
C VAL A 7 -35.47 9.10 19.53
N PHE A 8 -35.07 9.77 20.61
CA PHE A 8 -33.74 10.38 20.72
C PHE A 8 -32.63 9.32 20.81
N VAL A 9 -32.85 8.25 21.59
CA VAL A 9 -31.88 7.14 21.73
C VAL A 9 -31.78 6.33 20.43
N ALA A 10 -32.90 6.09 19.74
CA ALA A 10 -32.91 5.42 18.45
C ALA A 10 -32.26 6.26 17.34
N GLY A 11 -32.33 7.59 17.41
CA GLY A 11 -31.63 8.48 16.47
C GLY A 11 -30.12 8.48 16.65
N ILE A 12 -29.63 8.37 17.89
CA ILE A 12 -28.19 8.37 18.20
C ILE A 12 -27.52 7.06 17.78
N THR A 13 -28.20 5.91 17.89
CA THR A 13 -27.62 4.62 17.48
C THR A 13 -27.44 4.48 15.97
N VAL A 14 -28.27 5.15 15.15
CA VAL A 14 -28.17 5.13 13.69
C VAL A 14 -26.97 5.94 13.16
N VAL A 15 -26.57 7.00 13.87
CA VAL A 15 -25.45 7.86 13.44
C VAL A 15 -24.08 7.18 13.62
N CYS A 16 -23.92 6.29 14.61
CA CYS A 16 -22.64 5.61 14.84
C CYS A 16 -22.27 4.59 13.76
N MET A 17 -23.22 4.03 13.02
CA MET A 17 -22.93 3.04 11.97
C MET A 17 -22.48 3.67 10.64
N ALA A 18 -22.58 4.99 10.49
CA ALA A 18 -22.08 5.72 9.32
C ALA A 18 -20.63 6.23 9.48
N ALA A 19 -20.03 6.04 10.67
CA ALA A 19 -18.67 6.46 10.94
C ALA A 19 -17.65 5.44 10.37
N GLY A 20 -17.42 5.55 9.07
CA GLY A 20 -16.09 5.38 8.48
C GLY A 20 -15.54 3.96 8.43
N THR A 21 -15.97 3.17 7.45
CA THR A 21 -15.04 2.26 6.77
C THR A 21 -14.12 3.11 5.87
N GLN A 22 -13.21 3.85 6.48
CA GLN A 22 -12.05 4.37 5.76
C GLN A 22 -11.16 3.16 5.52
N ALA A 23 -11.34 2.50 4.38
CA ALA A 23 -10.34 1.55 3.90
C ALA A 23 -9.02 2.32 3.85
N ALA A 24 -8.06 1.95 4.69
CA ALA A 24 -6.71 2.50 4.60
C ALA A 24 -6.26 2.32 3.15
N ASP A 25 -5.93 3.42 2.46
CA ASP A 25 -5.38 3.38 1.12
C ASP A 25 -4.22 2.36 1.12
N PRO A 26 -4.20 1.38 0.21
CA PRO A 26 -3.12 0.41 0.17
C PRO A 26 -1.85 1.14 -0.28
N HIS A 27 -1.10 1.67 0.70
CA HIS A 27 0.18 2.30 0.46
C HIS A 27 1.10 1.27 -0.22
N SER A 28 1.66 1.64 -1.37
CA SER A 28 2.63 0.80 -2.06
C SER A 28 3.94 0.78 -1.26
N CYS A 29 4.35 -0.39 -0.78
CA CYS A 29 5.58 -0.56 0.01
C CYS A 29 6.70 -1.19 -0.83
N CYS A 30 7.94 -0.87 -0.47
CA CYS A 30 9.12 -1.52 -1.03
C CYS A 30 9.12 -3.02 -0.69
N ARG A 31 9.36 -3.85 -1.71
CA ARG A 31 9.39 -5.32 -1.55
C ARG A 31 10.49 -5.83 -0.60
N ILE A 32 11.58 -5.08 -0.46
CA ILE A 32 12.77 -5.50 0.29
C ILE A 32 12.74 -5.00 1.74
N CYS A 33 12.59 -3.69 1.95
CA CYS A 33 12.66 -3.09 3.29
C CYS A 33 11.30 -2.76 3.92
N GLY A 34 10.20 -2.89 3.17
CA GLY A 34 8.85 -2.59 3.67
C GLY A 34 8.54 -1.09 3.82
N MET A 35 9.48 -0.20 3.48
CA MET A 35 9.24 1.23 3.55
C MET A 35 8.19 1.68 2.53
N TYR A 36 7.42 2.69 2.92
CA TYR A 36 6.44 3.38 2.10
C TYR A 36 7.09 4.09 0.91
N LEU A 37 6.66 3.77 -0.31
CA LEU A 37 7.25 4.31 -1.54
C LEU A 37 6.84 5.77 -1.79
N ASP A 38 5.76 6.24 -1.17
CA ASP A 38 5.31 7.64 -1.18
C ASP A 38 6.32 8.60 -0.54
N VAL A 39 7.19 8.10 0.35
CA VAL A 39 8.27 8.92 0.91
C VAL A 39 9.44 9.07 -0.09
N TYR A 40 9.58 8.14 -1.04
CA TYR A 40 10.76 7.99 -1.89
C TYR A 40 10.48 8.17 -3.39
N HIS A 41 9.45 8.95 -3.76
CA HIS A 41 8.99 9.11 -5.15
C HIS A 41 10.09 9.36 -6.20
N ARG A 42 11.19 10.03 -5.84
CA ARG A 42 12.30 10.36 -6.75
C ARG A 42 13.32 9.24 -6.94
N THR A 43 13.28 8.21 -6.10
CA THR A 43 14.25 7.10 -6.11
C THR A 43 13.58 5.75 -6.32
N VAL A 44 12.25 5.72 -6.45
CA VAL A 44 11.52 4.48 -6.72
C VAL A 44 12.04 3.83 -7.99
N ALA A 45 12.44 2.58 -7.87
CA ALA A 45 12.79 1.74 -8.99
C ALA A 45 11.81 0.57 -9.12
N THR A 46 11.64 0.08 -10.35
CA THR A 46 10.67 -0.97 -10.67
C THR A 46 11.32 -2.09 -11.47
N ALA A 47 10.96 -3.32 -11.13
CA ALA A 47 11.40 -4.52 -11.82
C ALA A 47 10.17 -5.32 -12.25
N VAL A 48 10.09 -5.68 -13.53
CA VAL A 48 8.96 -6.40 -14.11
C VAL A 48 9.41 -7.80 -14.49
N SER A 49 8.80 -8.81 -13.89
CA SER A 49 8.98 -10.21 -14.25
C SER A 49 7.81 -10.70 -15.14
N LYS A 50 7.75 -12.00 -15.42
CA LYS A 50 6.62 -12.59 -16.18
C LYS A 50 5.29 -12.57 -15.42
N THR A 51 5.34 -12.55 -14.08
CA THR A 51 4.16 -12.76 -13.23
C THR A 51 3.83 -11.55 -12.36
N GLU A 52 4.83 -10.72 -12.04
CA GLU A 52 4.69 -9.64 -11.07
C GLU A 52 5.54 -8.42 -11.43
N THR A 53 5.03 -7.24 -11.06
CA THR A 53 5.80 -6.00 -11.02
C THR A 53 6.16 -5.71 -9.57
N GLU A 54 7.44 -5.57 -9.30
CA GLU A 54 7.97 -5.34 -7.96
C GLU A 54 8.54 -3.91 -7.89
N HIS A 55 8.23 -3.23 -6.79
CA HIS A 55 8.67 -1.86 -6.54
C HIS A 55 9.68 -1.82 -5.40
N THR A 56 10.70 -0.96 -5.55
CA THR A 56 11.75 -0.74 -4.56
C THR A 56 11.92 0.75 -4.31
N CYS A 57 12.25 1.13 -3.08
CA CYS A 57 12.39 2.54 -2.69
C CYS A 57 13.65 3.20 -3.25
N GLY A 58 14.61 2.41 -3.74
CA GLY A 58 15.90 2.87 -4.21
C GLY A 58 16.67 1.79 -4.97
N VAL A 59 17.73 2.21 -5.66
CA VAL A 59 18.59 1.34 -6.47
C VAL A 59 19.27 0.26 -5.61
N ALA A 60 19.63 0.55 -4.36
CA ALA A 60 20.25 -0.44 -3.48
C ALA A 60 19.32 -1.64 -3.23
N ASP A 61 18.05 -1.38 -2.94
CA ASP A 61 17.05 -2.42 -2.73
C ASP A 61 16.69 -3.13 -4.04
N LEU A 62 16.72 -2.42 -5.17
CA LEU A 62 16.59 -3.04 -6.49
C LEU A 62 17.69 -4.07 -6.75
N VAL A 63 18.95 -3.76 -6.42
CA VAL A 63 20.06 -4.72 -6.61
C VAL A 63 19.88 -5.94 -5.72
N ARG A 64 19.43 -5.77 -4.47
CA ARG A 64 19.12 -6.89 -3.58
C ARG A 64 17.97 -7.76 -4.10
N LEU A 65 16.95 -7.12 -4.67
CA LEU A 65 15.84 -7.84 -5.31
C LEU A 65 16.34 -8.64 -6.52
N ILE A 66 17.21 -8.05 -7.33
CA ILE A 66 17.79 -8.72 -8.49
C ILE A 66 18.59 -9.95 -8.08
N ASP A 67 19.46 -9.82 -7.09
CA ASP A 67 20.25 -10.93 -6.55
C ASP A 67 19.35 -12.04 -5.98
N ALA A 68 18.33 -11.67 -5.20
CA ALA A 68 17.39 -12.63 -4.61
C ALA A 68 16.59 -13.44 -5.63
N LYS A 69 16.37 -12.91 -6.85
CA LYS A 69 15.66 -13.61 -7.93
C LYS A 69 16.60 -14.37 -8.87
N GLY A 70 17.91 -14.41 -8.60
CA GLY A 70 18.90 -15.13 -9.41
C GLY A 70 19.52 -14.29 -10.52
N GLY A 71 19.53 -12.98 -10.39
CA GLY A 71 20.18 -12.05 -11.31
C GLY A 71 19.22 -11.31 -12.26
N PRO A 72 19.74 -10.39 -13.09
CA PRO A 72 18.93 -9.47 -13.89
C PRO A 72 18.07 -10.17 -14.95
N ASN A 73 18.47 -11.36 -15.38
CA ASN A 73 17.75 -12.17 -16.36
C ASN A 73 16.41 -12.73 -15.83
N ALA A 74 16.15 -12.63 -14.53
CA ALA A 74 14.85 -12.96 -13.93
C ALA A 74 13.75 -11.96 -14.31
N PHE A 75 14.12 -10.78 -14.81
CA PHE A 75 13.20 -9.69 -15.13
C PHE A 75 13.19 -9.42 -16.63
N SER A 76 11.98 -9.17 -17.14
CA SER A 76 11.75 -8.73 -18.51
C SER A 76 12.12 -7.26 -18.71
N ARG A 77 12.06 -6.46 -17.63
CA ARG A 77 12.41 -5.02 -17.65
C ARG A 77 12.82 -4.56 -16.25
N ILE A 78 13.84 -3.70 -16.19
CA ILE A 78 14.29 -3.03 -14.97
C ILE A 78 14.36 -1.54 -15.26
N ASN A 79 13.67 -0.73 -14.47
CA ASN A 79 13.68 0.73 -14.57
C ASN A 79 14.20 1.32 -13.26
N GLY A 80 15.30 2.05 -13.35
CA GLY A 80 15.76 2.92 -12.27
C GLY A 80 14.95 4.22 -12.19
N PRO A 81 15.23 5.06 -11.18
CA PRO A 81 14.72 6.42 -11.12
C PRO A 81 15.23 7.30 -12.26
#